data_AF-A0AAN7NZQ7-F1
#
_entry.id   AF-A0AAN7NZQ7-F1
#
_cell.length_a   1.000
_cell.length_b   1.000
_cell.length_c   1.000
_cell.angle_alpha   90.00
_cell.angle_beta   90.00
_cell.angle_gamma   90.00
#
_symmetry.space_group_name_H-M   'P 1'
#
loop_
_entity.id
_entity.type
_entity.pdbx_description
1 polymer ?
#
loop_
_entity_poly.entity_id
_entity_poly.type
_entity_poly.pdbx_seq_one_letter_code
_entity_poly.pdbx_strand_id
1 'polypeptide(L)'
;MYFTTSICEEMSHMEENSDGKISFDKYFRYCEIQAYLTRLSRDYEAIVKVENYGLSYEKRNLTLIKISSGGSNKRPLIFLDAGIHAREWLAPAQALYIIEQLVENPSNKGLIKNIDWIVIPVANPDGYEYTHMRDRQWRKTRSAGKYCDGVDLNRNFDFHWSDADKDECSIFYAGAEPFSEPEARALRDVILKYAHRIKLYLSLHSAAQSLLYPWGFTTDPPGNIKELHDLALNVSQTIYHFNKTEYKVGSSAEISGSVTGSSRDWVYGVANIQLAYTIELIQNYLGRLAVAHSDLVTIENYGSSYEGRNLTLIKVSTGSTKNKPIVFVDAGIHAREWITPAQALYVVNQLVENSTNINLIDKVDWIVIPLINPDGYEYTYTKDRFWRKTRSKGLICDGVDLNRNFNFHWRGKGADRDECSDAYAGPRPFSESESIALSQVLLRHADRIKLYITFHAPLQSLLYPYGYTSQLPVNNEELLDLGLKVAKSIYAVNKNKYKVGTSVQLFAYTAGSSRDWAYGVAKINLSYTVELPPYPASEYEIPPEKILSVVAEMFEAIKTFHQYVQDKFYKWFSGPQYRQTMEEILATKDDVQEIEKLVSSDDKESDY
;
A
#
# COMPACT_ATOMS: atom_id res chain seq x y z
N MET A 1 -23.88 -40.14 4.60
CA MET A 1 -24.76 -39.54 3.57
C MET A 1 -23.90 -38.59 2.77
N TYR A 2 -23.91 -38.73 1.46
CA TYR A 2 -22.92 -38.22 0.50
C TYR A 2 -22.70 -36.69 0.55
N PHE A 3 -21.45 -36.25 0.68
CA PHE A 3 -21.00 -34.90 0.30
C PHE A 3 -19.72 -35.05 -0.53
N THR A 4 -19.87 -35.52 -1.77
CA THR A 4 -18.80 -35.60 -2.77
C THR A 4 -19.32 -35.07 -4.10
N THR A 5 -19.61 -33.77 -4.11
CA THR A 5 -19.96 -32.81 -5.19
C THR A 5 -20.68 -31.67 -4.45
N SER A 6 -20.34 -30.38 -4.45
CA SER A 6 -19.26 -29.60 -5.01
C SER A 6 -19.37 -28.22 -4.33
N ILE A 7 -18.36 -27.79 -3.55
CA ILE A 7 -18.32 -26.42 -3.00
C ILE A 7 -18.28 -25.37 -4.14
N CYS A 8 -17.91 -25.79 -5.35
CA CYS A 8 -17.85 -24.92 -6.52
C CYS A 8 -19.14 -24.92 -7.38
N GLU A 9 -20.08 -25.84 -7.18
CA GLU A 9 -21.34 -25.87 -7.95
C GLU A 9 -22.27 -24.72 -7.54
N GLU A 10 -22.34 -24.40 -6.23
CA GLU A 10 -23.18 -23.30 -5.72
C GLU A 10 -22.65 -21.89 -6.05
N MET A 11 -21.38 -21.75 -6.48
CA MET A 11 -20.75 -20.47 -6.80
C MET A 11 -20.56 -20.23 -8.31
N SER A 12 -21.08 -21.12 -9.17
CA SER A 12 -20.81 -21.13 -10.62
C SER A 12 -21.53 -20.04 -11.44
N HIS A 13 -22.06 -19.00 -10.81
CA HIS A 13 -22.45 -17.78 -11.53
C HIS A 13 -21.20 -16.96 -11.84
N MET A 14 -20.46 -17.38 -12.88
CA MET A 14 -19.53 -16.47 -13.56
C MET A 14 -20.35 -15.26 -14.03
N GLU A 15 -19.99 -14.06 -13.57
CA GLU A 15 -20.16 -12.87 -14.41
C GLU A 15 -19.23 -13.08 -15.62
N GLU A 16 -19.77 -13.74 -16.63
CA GLU A 16 -19.14 -14.00 -17.89
C GLU A 16 -18.82 -12.66 -18.57
N ASN A 17 -17.54 -12.27 -18.60
CA ASN A 17 -17.06 -11.57 -19.78
C ASN A 17 -17.30 -12.52 -20.95
N SER A 18 -17.93 -12.02 -22.02
CA SER A 18 -18.52 -12.78 -23.15
C SER A 18 -17.64 -13.84 -23.84
N ASP A 19 -16.36 -13.94 -23.47
CA ASP A 19 -15.34 -14.74 -24.14
C ASP A 19 -14.64 -15.75 -23.18
N GLY A 20 -14.98 -15.80 -21.89
CA GLY A 20 -14.43 -16.78 -20.92
C GLY A 20 -12.96 -16.57 -20.52
N LYS A 21 -12.34 -15.45 -20.89
CA LYS A 21 -10.97 -15.08 -20.51
C LYS A 21 -10.88 -14.64 -19.05
N ILE A 22 -9.73 -14.90 -18.43
CA ILE A 22 -9.43 -14.39 -17.09
C ILE A 22 -9.06 -12.90 -17.17
N SER A 23 -9.64 -12.06 -16.30
CA SER A 23 -9.24 -10.65 -16.12
C SER A 23 -8.21 -10.57 -14.99
N PHE A 24 -7.25 -9.65 -15.07
CA PHE A 24 -6.27 -9.43 -13.99
C PHE A 24 -6.60 -8.20 -13.13
N ASP A 25 -7.86 -7.76 -13.15
CA ASP A 25 -8.35 -6.61 -12.39
C ASP A 25 -8.91 -7.00 -11.00
N LYS A 26 -8.96 -8.30 -10.69
CA LYS A 26 -9.40 -8.83 -9.39
C LYS A 26 -8.60 -10.06 -8.95
N TYR A 27 -8.67 -10.39 -7.67
CA TYR A 27 -8.16 -11.65 -7.12
C TYR A 27 -9.28 -12.70 -7.12
N PHE A 28 -9.06 -13.80 -7.81
CA PHE A 28 -10.04 -14.88 -7.93
C PHE A 28 -10.07 -15.77 -6.69
N ARG A 29 -11.26 -16.23 -6.31
CA ARG A 29 -11.45 -17.29 -5.33
C ARG A 29 -11.05 -18.64 -5.92
N TYR A 30 -10.78 -19.61 -5.05
CA TYR A 30 -10.34 -20.95 -5.42
C TYR A 30 -11.24 -21.59 -6.48
N CYS A 31 -12.57 -21.51 -6.34
CA CYS A 31 -13.49 -22.12 -7.32
C CYS A 31 -13.44 -21.46 -8.70
N GLU A 32 -13.28 -20.14 -8.78
CA GLU A 32 -13.09 -19.43 -10.04
C GLU A 32 -11.77 -19.85 -10.71
N ILE A 33 -10.71 -20.04 -9.93
CA ILE A 33 -9.42 -20.56 -10.40
C ILE A 33 -9.60 -21.99 -10.97
N GLN A 34 -10.30 -22.88 -10.26
CA GLN A 34 -10.55 -24.24 -10.74
C GLN A 34 -11.36 -24.25 -12.05
N ALA A 35 -12.36 -23.37 -12.17
CA ALA A 35 -13.14 -23.22 -13.40
C ALA A 35 -12.26 -22.77 -14.58
N TYR A 36 -11.38 -21.79 -14.37
CA TYR A 36 -10.43 -21.33 -15.38
C TYR A 36 -9.49 -22.46 -15.84
N LEU A 37 -8.87 -23.20 -14.91
CA LEU A 37 -7.98 -24.32 -15.26
C LEU A 37 -8.74 -25.43 -16.02
N THR A 38 -9.95 -25.76 -15.58
CA THR A 38 -10.80 -26.76 -16.23
C THR A 38 -11.14 -26.35 -17.66
N ARG A 39 -11.47 -25.07 -17.88
CA ARG A 39 -11.69 -24.51 -19.22
C ARG A 39 -10.46 -24.67 -20.09
N LEU A 40 -9.27 -24.28 -19.60
CA LEU A 40 -8.04 -24.41 -20.37
C LEU A 40 -7.74 -25.87 -20.75
N SER A 41 -7.98 -26.82 -19.85
CA SER A 41 -7.79 -28.24 -20.14
C SER A 41 -8.71 -28.77 -21.23
N ARG A 42 -9.91 -28.17 -21.37
CA ARG A 42 -10.88 -28.51 -22.42
C ARG A 42 -10.56 -27.82 -23.75
N ASP A 43 -10.34 -26.51 -23.71
CA ASP A 43 -10.19 -25.68 -24.90
C ASP A 43 -8.81 -25.86 -25.56
N TYR A 44 -7.79 -26.24 -24.78
CA TYR A 44 -6.41 -26.43 -25.21
C TYR A 44 -5.89 -27.85 -24.92
N GLU A 45 -6.73 -28.88 -25.08
CA GLU A 45 -6.43 -30.29 -24.75
C GLU A 45 -5.13 -30.84 -25.36
N ALA A 46 -4.69 -30.28 -26.50
CA ALA A 46 -3.46 -30.67 -27.17
C ALA A 46 -2.20 -30.28 -26.39
N ILE A 47 -2.28 -29.23 -25.55
CA ILE A 47 -1.13 -28.70 -24.81
C ILE A 47 -1.34 -28.56 -23.29
N VAL A 48 -2.59 -28.65 -22.81
CA VAL A 48 -2.93 -28.51 -21.40
C VAL A 48 -3.48 -29.82 -20.83
N LYS A 49 -3.00 -30.21 -19.65
CA LYS A 49 -3.63 -31.23 -18.80
C LYS A 49 -3.71 -30.75 -17.36
N VAL A 50 -4.89 -30.83 -16.77
CA VAL A 50 -5.10 -30.51 -15.35
C VAL A 50 -5.21 -31.80 -14.54
N GLU A 51 -4.50 -31.87 -13.42
CA GLU A 51 -4.49 -33.04 -12.54
C GLU A 51 -4.71 -32.63 -11.09
N ASN A 52 -5.48 -33.45 -10.38
CA ASN A 52 -5.51 -33.40 -8.92
C ASN A 52 -4.32 -34.22 -8.38
N TYR A 53 -3.46 -33.61 -7.58
CA TYR A 53 -2.29 -34.25 -6.98
C TYR A 53 -2.44 -34.55 -5.48
N GLY A 54 -3.59 -34.24 -4.88
CA GLY A 54 -3.88 -34.56 -3.48
C GLY A 54 -5.12 -33.84 -2.95
N LEU A 55 -5.40 -34.01 -1.65
CA LEU A 55 -6.46 -33.26 -0.98
C LEU A 55 -5.85 -32.43 0.13
N SER A 56 -6.35 -31.20 0.29
CA SER A 56 -6.06 -30.36 1.44
C SER A 56 -6.68 -30.91 2.72
N TYR A 57 -6.38 -30.29 3.86
CA TYR A 57 -6.96 -30.67 5.14
C TYR A 57 -8.49 -30.65 5.13
N GLU A 58 -9.09 -29.56 4.64
CA GLU A 58 -10.53 -29.34 4.47
C GLU A 58 -11.11 -29.99 3.19
N LYS A 59 -10.36 -30.91 2.56
CA LYS A 59 -10.79 -31.74 1.42
C LYS A 59 -11.04 -30.99 0.11
N ARG A 60 -10.38 -29.85 -0.11
CA ARG A 60 -10.28 -29.23 -1.43
C ARG A 60 -9.25 -29.96 -2.29
N ASN A 61 -9.46 -29.98 -3.60
CA ASN A 61 -8.50 -30.54 -4.53
C ASN A 61 -7.21 -29.70 -4.53
N LEU A 62 -6.08 -30.39 -4.54
CA LEU A 62 -4.79 -29.78 -4.82
C LEU A 62 -4.54 -29.94 -6.31
N THR A 63 -4.66 -28.84 -7.05
CA THR A 63 -4.69 -28.89 -8.52
C THR A 63 -3.39 -28.36 -9.11
N LEU A 64 -2.85 -29.09 -10.09
CA LEU A 64 -1.76 -28.64 -10.94
C LEU A 64 -2.21 -28.59 -12.40
N ILE A 65 -1.60 -27.70 -13.17
CA ILE A 65 -1.74 -27.63 -14.63
C ILE A 65 -0.40 -27.95 -15.28
N LYS A 66 -0.43 -28.87 -16.23
CA LYS A 66 0.69 -29.21 -17.11
C LYS A 66 0.51 -28.50 -18.43
N ILE A 67 1.54 -27.79 -18.88
CA ILE A 67 1.54 -27.10 -20.17
C ILE A 67 2.73 -27.63 -20.98
N SER A 68 2.44 -28.21 -22.13
CA SER A 68 3.43 -28.95 -22.91
C SER A 68 3.00 -29.03 -24.38
N SER A 69 3.87 -28.65 -25.32
CA SER A 69 3.58 -28.76 -26.76
C SER A 69 3.57 -30.20 -27.33
N GLY A 70 3.57 -31.23 -26.47
CA GLY A 70 3.70 -32.64 -26.85
C GLY A 70 5.14 -33.04 -27.26
N GLY A 71 5.45 -34.34 -27.22
CA GLY A 71 6.78 -34.87 -27.54
C GLY A 71 7.33 -35.85 -26.49
N SER A 72 8.66 -35.99 -26.44
CA SER A 72 9.33 -36.92 -25.52
C SER A 72 9.17 -36.48 -24.05
N ASN A 73 8.86 -37.43 -23.16
CA ASN A 73 8.88 -37.26 -21.70
C ASN A 73 10.27 -36.96 -21.10
N LYS A 74 11.27 -36.63 -21.94
CA LYS A 74 12.64 -36.29 -21.54
C LYS A 74 12.93 -34.78 -21.57
N ARG A 75 11.99 -33.95 -22.01
CA ARG A 75 12.20 -32.49 -22.03
C ARG A 75 12.41 -31.93 -20.62
N PRO A 76 13.27 -30.90 -20.47
CA PRO A 76 13.42 -30.18 -19.21
C PRO A 76 12.07 -29.60 -18.77
N LEU A 77 11.88 -29.56 -17.46
CA LEU A 77 10.64 -29.12 -16.82
C LEU A 77 10.93 -27.92 -15.92
N ILE A 78 10.10 -26.89 -16.05
CA ILE A 78 9.99 -25.80 -15.06
C ILE A 78 8.82 -26.16 -14.14
N PHE A 79 9.09 -26.20 -12.84
CA PHE A 79 8.08 -26.41 -11.81
C PHE A 79 7.85 -25.08 -11.08
N LEU A 80 6.61 -24.61 -11.07
CA LEU A 80 6.21 -23.37 -10.41
C LEU A 80 5.09 -23.64 -9.41
N ASP A 81 5.25 -23.20 -8.17
CA ASP A 81 4.15 -23.11 -7.21
C ASP A 81 3.91 -21.68 -6.73
N ALA A 82 2.70 -21.44 -6.24
CA ALA A 82 2.25 -20.18 -5.69
C ALA A 82 1.21 -20.43 -4.59
N GLY A 83 0.97 -19.41 -3.76
CA GLY A 83 -0.07 -19.45 -2.74
C GLY A 83 0.20 -20.48 -1.64
N ILE A 84 1.47 -20.73 -1.31
CA ILE A 84 1.86 -21.57 -0.17
C ILE A 84 1.53 -20.86 1.16
N HIS A 85 1.71 -19.54 1.21
CA HIS A 85 1.12 -18.68 2.24
C HIS A 85 -0.21 -18.11 1.76
N ALA A 86 -1.25 -18.30 2.56
CA ALA A 86 -2.63 -18.00 2.18
C ALA A 86 -2.91 -16.52 1.86
N ARG A 87 -2.36 -15.58 2.65
CA ARG A 87 -2.59 -14.13 2.51
C ARG A 87 -1.96 -13.49 1.27
N GLU A 88 -1.11 -14.21 0.54
CA GLU A 88 -0.26 -13.69 -0.53
C GLU A 88 -0.97 -13.76 -1.88
N TRP A 89 -2.12 -13.05 -2.00
CA TRP A 89 -3.01 -13.15 -3.17
C TRP A 89 -2.36 -12.81 -4.51
N LEU A 90 -1.29 -12.01 -4.49
CA LEU A 90 -0.55 -11.65 -5.69
C LEU A 90 0.19 -12.86 -6.29
N ALA A 91 0.63 -13.82 -5.48
CA ALA A 91 1.34 -15.00 -5.97
C ALA A 91 0.42 -15.91 -6.83
N PRO A 92 -0.79 -16.33 -6.39
CA PRO A 92 -1.74 -17.01 -7.25
C PRO A 92 -2.13 -16.22 -8.50
N ALA A 93 -2.34 -14.90 -8.39
CA ALA A 93 -2.66 -14.05 -9.53
C ALA A 93 -1.53 -14.06 -10.58
N GLN A 94 -0.27 -13.96 -10.16
CA GLN A 94 0.88 -14.03 -11.04
C GLN A 94 1.05 -15.42 -11.68
N ALA A 95 0.78 -16.49 -10.93
CA ALA A 95 0.79 -17.85 -11.49
C ALA A 95 -0.27 -18.00 -12.59
N LEU A 96 -1.46 -17.44 -12.41
CA LEU A 96 -2.53 -17.43 -13.42
C LEU A 96 -2.15 -16.58 -14.64
N TYR A 97 -1.47 -15.45 -14.44
CA TYR A 97 -0.94 -14.64 -15.54
C TYR A 97 0.09 -15.42 -16.37
N ILE A 98 1.01 -16.12 -15.71
CA ILE A 98 1.97 -16.99 -16.40
C ILE A 98 1.25 -18.08 -17.21
N ILE A 99 0.21 -18.70 -16.63
CA ILE A 99 -0.60 -19.70 -17.34
C ILE A 99 -1.27 -19.10 -18.59
N GLU A 100 -1.92 -17.94 -18.45
CA GLU A 100 -2.56 -17.24 -19.57
C GLU A 100 -1.54 -16.91 -20.66
N GLN A 101 -0.37 -16.39 -20.29
CA GLN A 101 0.70 -16.08 -21.22
C GLN A 101 1.27 -17.32 -21.93
N LEU A 102 1.32 -18.48 -21.28
CA LEU A 102 1.84 -19.71 -21.88
C LEU A 102 0.83 -20.43 -22.79
N VAL A 103 -0.46 -20.32 -22.47
CA VAL A 103 -1.54 -21.08 -23.15
C VAL A 103 -2.27 -20.22 -24.18
N GLU A 104 -2.66 -19.01 -23.80
CA GLU A 104 -3.62 -18.20 -24.57
C GLU A 104 -2.93 -17.12 -25.40
N ASN A 105 -1.77 -16.59 -24.97
CA ASN A 105 -1.02 -15.57 -25.72
C ASN A 105 -0.20 -16.18 -26.89
N PRO A 106 -0.58 -15.94 -28.18
CA PRO A 106 0.10 -16.55 -29.32
C PRO A 106 1.57 -16.14 -29.48
N SER A 107 1.93 -14.95 -28.99
CA SER A 107 3.30 -14.41 -29.09
C SER A 107 4.31 -15.23 -28.28
N ASN A 108 3.81 -15.98 -27.29
CA ASN A 108 4.62 -16.73 -26.33
C ASN A 108 4.64 -18.24 -26.56
N LYS A 109 4.03 -18.74 -27.66
CA LYS A 109 4.00 -20.17 -27.99
C LYS A 109 5.38 -20.84 -28.04
N GLY A 110 6.44 -20.06 -28.29
CA GLY A 110 7.83 -20.54 -28.27
C GLY A 110 8.29 -21.05 -26.90
N LEU A 111 7.71 -20.55 -25.80
CA LEU A 111 8.12 -20.86 -24.42
C LEU A 111 7.81 -22.30 -24.00
N ILE A 112 6.89 -22.98 -24.69
CA ILE A 112 6.48 -24.36 -24.40
C ILE A 112 7.00 -25.37 -25.43
N LYS A 113 7.83 -24.94 -26.39
CA LYS A 113 8.31 -25.79 -27.49
C LYS A 113 9.29 -26.86 -26.99
N ASN A 114 10.28 -26.45 -26.20
CA ASN A 114 11.38 -27.30 -25.75
C ASN A 114 11.39 -27.52 -24.23
N ILE A 115 10.50 -26.87 -23.50
CA ILE A 115 10.38 -26.90 -22.04
C ILE A 115 8.93 -27.22 -21.70
N ASP A 116 8.75 -28.15 -20.77
CA ASP A 116 7.44 -28.42 -20.19
C ASP A 116 7.27 -27.60 -18.91
N TRP A 117 6.03 -27.25 -18.59
CA TRP A 117 5.69 -26.51 -17.37
C TRP A 117 4.73 -27.33 -16.51
N ILE A 118 4.98 -27.35 -15.20
CA ILE A 118 4.00 -27.70 -14.18
C ILE A 118 3.79 -26.47 -13.31
N VAL A 119 2.55 -26.01 -13.21
CA VAL A 119 2.18 -24.87 -12.39
C VAL A 119 1.14 -25.30 -11.36
N ILE A 120 1.36 -24.93 -10.10
CA ILE A 120 0.41 -25.06 -8.98
C ILE A 120 0.01 -23.65 -8.55
N PRO A 121 -1.16 -23.13 -8.97
CA PRO A 121 -1.53 -21.74 -8.67
C PRO A 121 -1.84 -21.49 -7.19
N VAL A 122 -2.32 -22.51 -6.47
CA VAL A 122 -2.71 -22.39 -5.06
C VAL A 122 -2.29 -23.67 -4.32
N ALA A 123 -1.15 -23.64 -3.63
CA ALA A 123 -0.65 -24.76 -2.84
C ALA A 123 -1.38 -24.93 -1.49
N ASN A 124 -1.93 -23.85 -0.92
CA ASN A 124 -2.71 -23.85 0.32
C ASN A 124 -4.14 -23.33 0.06
N PRO A 125 -5.02 -24.13 -0.59
CA PRO A 125 -6.35 -23.67 -0.98
C PRO A 125 -7.27 -23.39 0.21
N ASP A 126 -7.07 -24.07 1.34
CA ASP A 126 -7.91 -23.89 2.52
C ASP A 126 -7.62 -22.56 3.20
N GLY A 127 -6.35 -22.28 3.46
CA GLY A 127 -5.96 -20.99 3.99
C GLY A 127 -6.31 -19.86 3.02
N TYR A 128 -6.09 -20.06 1.72
CA TYR A 128 -6.44 -19.08 0.69
C TYR A 128 -7.93 -18.73 0.74
N GLU A 129 -8.83 -19.71 0.72
CA GLU A 129 -10.27 -19.45 0.83
C GLU A 129 -10.67 -18.79 2.15
N TYR A 130 -10.02 -19.17 3.25
CA TYR A 130 -10.24 -18.54 4.55
C TYR A 130 -9.90 -17.04 4.52
N THR A 131 -8.86 -16.62 3.79
CA THR A 131 -8.52 -15.21 3.65
C THR A 131 -9.55 -14.39 2.87
N HIS A 132 -10.27 -15.02 1.93
CA HIS A 132 -11.33 -14.36 1.16
C HIS A 132 -12.64 -14.23 1.94
N MET A 133 -12.84 -15.04 2.99
CA MET A 133 -14.12 -15.14 3.69
C MET A 133 -14.10 -14.65 5.14
N ARG A 134 -12.96 -14.73 5.83
CA ARG A 134 -12.90 -14.60 7.29
C ARG A 134 -11.78 -13.69 7.75
N ASP A 135 -10.53 -14.06 7.49
CA ASP A 135 -9.36 -13.30 7.96
C ASP A 135 -8.38 -13.09 6.82
N ARG A 136 -8.40 -11.87 6.27
CA ARG A 136 -7.53 -11.47 5.17
C ARG A 136 -6.04 -11.67 5.46
N GLN A 137 -5.61 -11.61 6.72
CA GLN A 137 -4.20 -11.72 7.11
C GLN A 137 -3.78 -13.16 7.45
N TRP A 138 -4.68 -14.13 7.34
CA TRP A 138 -4.37 -15.53 7.61
C TRP A 138 -3.26 -16.05 6.69
N ARG A 139 -2.18 -16.58 7.29
CA ARG A 139 -0.98 -17.04 6.57
C ARG A 139 -0.94 -18.56 6.39
N LYS A 140 -1.39 -19.29 7.41
CA LYS A 140 -1.15 -20.73 7.62
C LYS A 140 -2.11 -21.63 6.83
N THR A 141 -1.93 -22.94 6.89
CA THR A 141 -2.95 -23.93 6.53
C THR A 141 -4.17 -23.83 7.45
N ARG A 142 -5.14 -24.76 7.31
CA ARG A 142 -6.36 -24.82 8.14
C ARG A 142 -6.48 -26.11 8.94
N SER A 143 -5.37 -26.84 9.14
CA SER A 143 -5.36 -27.99 10.04
C SER A 143 -5.74 -27.60 11.46
N ALA A 144 -6.46 -28.47 12.16
CA ALA A 144 -6.86 -28.20 13.55
C ALA A 144 -5.64 -28.34 14.47
N GLY A 145 -5.35 -27.28 15.22
CA GLY A 145 -4.32 -27.28 16.25
C GLY A 145 -4.87 -27.66 17.63
N LYS A 146 -3.98 -27.81 18.61
CA LYS A 146 -4.34 -27.99 20.03
C LYS A 146 -4.84 -26.68 20.65
N TYR A 147 -4.18 -25.56 20.33
CA TYR A 147 -4.51 -24.21 20.80
C TYR A 147 -4.80 -23.25 19.64
N CYS A 148 -4.02 -23.32 18.57
CA CYS A 148 -4.12 -22.41 17.42
C CYS A 148 -4.10 -23.21 16.11
N ASP A 149 -5.05 -22.94 15.22
CA ASP A 149 -5.17 -23.68 13.96
C ASP A 149 -4.05 -23.35 12.97
N GLY A 150 -3.70 -24.32 12.15
CA GLY A 150 -2.88 -24.19 10.96
C GLY A 150 -1.38 -24.21 11.20
N VAL A 151 -0.65 -24.51 10.15
CA VAL A 151 0.82 -24.56 10.08
C VAL A 151 1.32 -23.60 8.99
N ASP A 152 2.45 -22.94 9.20
CA ASP A 152 3.16 -22.26 8.11
C ASP A 152 3.69 -23.34 7.15
N LEU A 153 2.99 -23.48 6.02
CA LEU A 153 3.27 -24.54 5.06
C LEU A 153 4.70 -24.47 4.50
N ASN A 154 5.30 -23.27 4.45
CA ASN A 154 6.69 -23.07 4.02
C ASN A 154 7.70 -23.16 5.19
N ARG A 155 7.31 -23.77 6.30
CA ARG A 155 8.17 -24.21 7.40
C ARG A 155 8.03 -25.71 7.66
N ASN A 156 7.14 -26.40 6.96
CA ASN A 156 6.75 -27.78 7.22
C ASN A 156 7.64 -28.82 6.50
N PHE A 157 8.64 -28.43 5.71
CA PHE A 157 9.50 -29.38 4.99
C PHE A 157 10.62 -29.91 5.89
N ASP A 158 11.12 -31.13 5.66
CA ASP A 158 12.08 -31.81 6.54
C ASP A 158 13.53 -31.28 6.49
N PHE A 159 13.80 -30.21 5.74
CA PHE A 159 15.13 -29.62 5.63
C PHE A 159 15.40 -28.59 6.72
N HIS A 160 16.29 -28.92 7.67
CA HIS A 160 16.55 -28.12 8.89
C HIS A 160 15.30 -27.85 9.74
N TRP A 161 14.26 -28.69 9.61
CA TRP A 161 12.98 -28.51 10.32
C TRP A 161 13.11 -28.47 11.85
N SER A 162 14.10 -29.16 12.42
CA SER A 162 14.30 -29.22 13.88
C SER A 162 14.56 -27.86 14.53
N ASP A 163 15.08 -26.91 13.74
CA ASP A 163 15.39 -25.53 14.12
C ASP A 163 14.22 -24.56 13.85
N ALA A 164 13.10 -25.06 13.33
CA ALA A 164 11.93 -24.25 13.00
C ALA A 164 11.08 -23.92 14.24
N ASP A 165 10.18 -22.94 14.09
CA ASP A 165 9.32 -22.45 15.16
C ASP A 165 8.31 -23.52 15.59
N LYS A 166 8.26 -23.80 16.90
CA LYS A 166 7.42 -24.83 17.53
C LYS A 166 6.25 -24.25 18.30
N ASP A 167 6.12 -22.93 18.37
CA ASP A 167 4.96 -22.28 18.98
C ASP A 167 3.77 -22.38 18.02
N GLU A 168 2.78 -23.19 18.38
CA GLU A 168 1.57 -23.44 17.59
C GLU A 168 0.79 -22.16 17.25
N CYS A 169 0.88 -21.13 18.11
CA CYS A 169 0.20 -19.86 17.90
C CYS A 169 1.05 -18.85 17.12
N SER A 170 2.31 -19.16 16.82
CA SER A 170 3.15 -18.37 15.93
C SER A 170 2.65 -18.44 14.49
N ILE A 171 2.81 -17.33 13.77
CA ILE A 171 2.57 -17.27 12.32
C ILE A 171 3.62 -18.09 11.53
N PHE A 172 4.71 -18.48 12.18
CA PHE A 172 5.80 -19.30 11.61
C PHE A 172 5.78 -20.75 12.08
N TYR A 173 4.74 -21.17 12.81
CA TYR A 173 4.65 -22.53 13.35
C TYR A 173 4.90 -23.59 12.27
N ALA A 174 5.90 -24.44 12.49
CA ALA A 174 6.38 -25.41 11.50
C ALA A 174 5.61 -26.73 11.46
N GLY A 175 4.65 -26.91 12.38
CA GLY A 175 3.87 -28.13 12.53
C GLY A 175 4.36 -29.03 13.66
N ALA A 176 3.66 -30.14 13.88
CA ALA A 176 4.00 -31.10 14.93
C ALA A 176 5.19 -32.00 14.54
N GLU A 177 5.38 -32.22 13.24
CA GLU A 177 6.46 -33.00 12.63
C GLU A 177 6.69 -32.52 11.18
N PRO A 178 7.85 -32.83 10.56
CA PRO A 178 8.04 -32.54 9.15
C PRO A 178 6.97 -33.21 8.29
N PHE A 179 6.44 -32.48 7.33
CA PHE A 179 5.34 -32.88 6.46
C PHE A 179 4.07 -33.29 7.22
N SER A 180 3.79 -32.67 8.37
CA SER A 180 2.52 -32.86 9.10
C SER A 180 1.30 -32.48 8.27
N GLU A 181 1.44 -31.53 7.34
CA GLU A 181 0.35 -31.03 6.52
C GLU A 181 0.10 -31.92 5.29
N PRO A 182 -1.16 -32.28 4.97
CA PRO A 182 -1.47 -33.04 3.77
C PRO A 182 -1.06 -32.30 2.48
N GLU A 183 -1.13 -30.97 2.48
CA GLU A 183 -0.67 -30.11 1.39
C GLU A 183 0.84 -30.25 1.17
N ALA A 184 1.63 -30.25 2.26
CA ALA A 184 3.09 -30.40 2.19
C ALA A 184 3.48 -31.77 1.64
N ARG A 185 2.80 -32.84 2.09
CA ARG A 185 3.02 -34.20 1.58
C ARG A 185 2.68 -34.31 0.10
N ALA A 186 1.55 -33.76 -0.32
CA ALA A 186 1.14 -33.79 -1.72
C ALA A 186 2.14 -33.02 -2.61
N LEU A 187 2.60 -31.84 -2.17
CA LEU A 187 3.59 -31.05 -2.89
C LEU A 187 4.94 -31.77 -2.99
N ARG A 188 5.41 -32.37 -1.89
CA ARG A 188 6.61 -33.24 -1.86
C ARG A 188 6.49 -34.37 -2.89
N ASP A 189 5.40 -35.12 -2.85
CA ASP A 189 5.23 -36.33 -3.67
C ASP A 189 5.19 -35.98 -5.17
N VAL A 190 4.56 -34.86 -5.53
CA VAL A 190 4.52 -34.43 -6.93
C VAL A 190 5.86 -33.86 -7.41
N ILE A 191 6.62 -33.15 -6.57
CA ILE A 191 7.97 -32.71 -6.91
C ILE A 191 8.88 -33.93 -7.13
N LEU A 192 8.87 -34.91 -6.22
CA LEU A 192 9.69 -36.13 -6.34
C LEU A 192 9.31 -36.95 -7.58
N LYS A 193 8.02 -37.03 -7.92
CA LYS A 193 7.53 -37.68 -9.15
C LYS A 193 8.21 -37.11 -10.40
N TYR A 194 8.52 -35.81 -10.42
CA TYR A 194 9.12 -35.14 -11.58
C TYR A 194 10.58 -34.72 -11.38
N ALA A 195 11.20 -34.96 -10.24
CA ALA A 195 12.51 -34.42 -9.86
C ALA A 195 13.60 -34.64 -10.93
N HIS A 196 13.63 -35.82 -11.56
CA HIS A 196 14.58 -36.15 -12.63
C HIS A 196 14.48 -35.22 -13.87
N ARG A 197 13.34 -34.56 -14.08
CA ARG A 197 13.09 -33.63 -15.20
C ARG A 197 13.14 -32.16 -14.80
N ILE A 198 12.84 -31.84 -13.54
CA ILE A 198 12.80 -30.46 -13.07
C ILE A 198 14.22 -29.88 -13.18
N LYS A 199 14.36 -28.84 -14.00
CA LYS A 199 15.62 -28.10 -14.16
C LYS A 199 15.57 -26.74 -13.47
N LEU A 200 14.37 -26.23 -13.22
CA LEU A 200 14.14 -24.98 -12.52
C LEU A 200 12.89 -25.12 -11.65
N TYR A 201 13.04 -24.81 -10.37
CA TYR A 201 11.95 -24.69 -9.40
C TYR A 201 11.77 -23.22 -9.02
N LEU A 202 10.53 -22.74 -9.11
CA LEU A 202 10.12 -21.38 -8.76
C LEU A 202 8.99 -21.45 -7.75
N SER A 203 9.14 -20.80 -6.59
CA SER A 203 8.04 -20.58 -5.65
C SER A 203 7.72 -19.09 -5.60
N LEU A 204 6.49 -18.72 -5.91
CA LEU A 204 6.02 -17.34 -5.90
C LEU A 204 5.46 -16.98 -4.51
N HIS A 205 5.94 -15.87 -3.98
CA HIS A 205 5.58 -15.29 -2.70
C HIS A 205 5.30 -13.79 -2.82
N SER A 206 4.72 -13.18 -1.79
CA SER A 206 4.65 -11.71 -1.68
C SER A 206 4.59 -11.26 -0.21
N ALA A 207 5.21 -10.15 0.21
CA ALA A 207 5.79 -9.11 -0.63
C ALA A 207 7.12 -8.59 -0.06
N ALA A 208 8.24 -9.06 -0.62
CA ALA A 208 9.58 -8.54 -0.30
C ALA A 208 10.34 -7.95 -1.50
N GLN A 209 9.82 -8.03 -2.74
CA GLN A 209 10.50 -7.56 -3.96
C GLN A 209 11.94 -8.09 -4.08
N SER A 210 12.09 -9.41 -4.00
CA SER A 210 13.39 -10.08 -4.00
C SER A 210 13.38 -11.40 -4.76
N LEU A 211 14.55 -11.78 -5.26
CA LEU A 211 14.84 -13.07 -5.89
C LEU A 211 15.79 -13.82 -4.95
N LEU A 212 15.25 -14.76 -4.21
CA LEU A 212 15.97 -15.50 -3.19
C LEU A 212 16.36 -16.87 -3.70
N TYR A 213 17.62 -17.25 -3.51
CA TYR A 213 18.10 -18.61 -3.73
C TYR A 213 18.57 -19.23 -2.38
N PRO A 214 18.87 -20.54 -2.33
CA PRO A 214 19.40 -21.17 -1.13
C PRO A 214 20.71 -20.53 -0.63
N TRP A 215 21.06 -20.61 0.64
CA TRP A 215 20.30 -21.22 1.70
C TRP A 215 19.45 -20.18 2.46
N GLY A 216 18.40 -20.66 3.09
CA GLY A 216 17.62 -19.94 4.08
C GLY A 216 18.11 -20.20 5.50
N PHE A 217 18.59 -21.40 5.81
CA PHE A 217 18.95 -21.78 7.19
C PHE A 217 20.34 -21.27 7.64
N THR A 218 21.21 -20.92 6.69
CA THR A 218 22.60 -20.48 6.92
C THR A 218 22.98 -19.41 5.91
N THR A 219 23.94 -18.55 6.28
CA THR A 219 24.60 -17.61 5.37
C THR A 219 25.76 -18.23 4.60
N ASP A 220 26.08 -19.50 4.86
CA ASP A 220 27.04 -20.22 4.02
C ASP A 220 26.51 -20.33 2.58
N PRO A 221 27.37 -20.20 1.56
CA PRO A 221 26.92 -20.23 0.17
C PRO A 221 26.54 -21.65 -0.27
N PRO A 222 25.52 -21.82 -1.14
CA PRO A 222 25.25 -23.09 -1.80
C PRO A 222 26.37 -23.46 -2.78
N GLY A 223 26.50 -24.76 -3.09
CA GLY A 223 27.62 -25.28 -3.89
C GLY A 223 27.74 -24.68 -5.30
N ASN A 224 26.62 -24.25 -5.90
CA ASN A 224 26.56 -23.60 -7.21
C ASN A 224 26.14 -22.12 -7.12
N ILE A 225 26.49 -21.41 -6.03
CA ILE A 225 26.09 -20.01 -5.79
C ILE A 225 26.31 -19.09 -7.00
N LYS A 226 27.42 -19.25 -7.73
CA LYS A 226 27.71 -18.40 -8.90
C LYS A 226 26.63 -18.51 -9.97
N GLU A 227 26.21 -19.74 -10.29
CA GLU A 227 25.15 -19.98 -11.27
C GLU A 227 23.80 -19.43 -10.78
N LEU A 228 23.49 -19.65 -9.50
CA LEU A 228 22.26 -19.15 -8.90
C LEU A 228 22.19 -17.63 -8.91
N HIS A 229 23.27 -16.98 -8.48
CA HIS A 229 23.35 -15.52 -8.40
C HIS A 229 23.36 -14.87 -9.78
N ASP A 230 24.16 -15.38 -10.73
CA ASP A 230 24.25 -14.83 -12.08
C ASP A 230 22.88 -14.90 -12.79
N LEU A 231 22.14 -16.00 -12.65
CA LEU A 231 20.81 -16.13 -13.24
C LEU A 231 19.80 -15.20 -12.58
N ALA A 232 19.74 -15.14 -11.25
CA ALA A 232 18.82 -14.24 -10.54
C ALA A 232 19.12 -12.75 -10.83
N LEU A 233 20.40 -12.38 -10.93
CA LEU A 233 20.82 -11.03 -11.29
C LEU A 233 20.38 -10.65 -12.70
N ASN A 234 20.54 -11.55 -13.68
CA ASN A 234 20.07 -11.33 -15.05
C ASN A 234 18.54 -11.15 -15.10
N VAL A 235 17.79 -11.90 -14.29
CA VAL A 235 16.33 -11.74 -14.17
C VAL A 235 16.00 -10.35 -13.59
N SER A 236 16.66 -9.96 -12.49
CA SER A 236 16.47 -8.63 -11.87
C SER A 236 16.78 -7.49 -12.86
N GLN A 237 17.88 -7.60 -13.60
CA GLN A 237 18.25 -6.64 -14.64
C GLN A 237 17.22 -6.59 -15.78
N THR A 238 16.68 -7.73 -16.21
CA THR A 238 15.64 -7.77 -17.24
C THR A 238 14.38 -7.05 -16.78
N ILE A 239 13.94 -7.28 -15.53
CA ILE A 239 12.81 -6.57 -14.92
C ILE A 239 13.12 -5.06 -14.85
N TYR A 240 14.32 -4.70 -14.39
CA TYR A 240 14.77 -3.30 -14.35
C TYR A 240 14.77 -2.63 -15.73
N HIS A 241 15.20 -3.34 -16.78
CA HIS A 241 15.15 -2.80 -18.14
C HIS A 241 13.72 -2.65 -18.66
N PHE A 242 12.83 -3.58 -18.31
CA PHE A 242 11.43 -3.54 -18.69
C PHE A 242 10.66 -2.38 -18.03
N ASN A 243 10.81 -2.20 -16.71
CA ASN A 243 9.98 -1.26 -15.95
C ASN A 243 10.68 -0.52 -14.81
N LYS A 244 12.01 -0.54 -14.75
CA LYS A 244 12.82 0.13 -13.69
C LYS A 244 12.59 -0.40 -12.27
N THR A 245 11.90 -1.52 -12.11
CA THR A 245 11.78 -2.18 -10.80
C THR A 245 13.05 -2.96 -10.49
N GLU A 246 13.66 -2.67 -9.35
CA GLU A 246 14.88 -3.34 -8.88
C GLU A 246 14.54 -4.44 -7.86
N TYR A 247 14.87 -5.69 -8.14
CA TYR A 247 14.71 -6.79 -7.19
C TYR A 247 16.01 -7.03 -6.44
N LYS A 248 15.94 -7.18 -5.11
CA LYS A 248 17.08 -7.64 -4.31
C LYS A 248 17.42 -9.08 -4.69
N VAL A 249 18.70 -9.39 -4.89
CA VAL A 249 19.17 -10.72 -5.30
C VAL A 249 20.17 -11.24 -4.26
N GLY A 250 19.98 -12.47 -3.77
CA GLY A 250 20.82 -13.00 -2.71
C GLY A 250 20.32 -14.32 -2.15
N SER A 251 21.09 -14.90 -1.24
CA SER A 251 20.58 -16.03 -0.46
C SER A 251 19.45 -15.54 0.45
N SER A 252 18.51 -16.43 0.74
CA SER A 252 17.39 -16.11 1.61
C SER A 252 17.82 -15.73 3.02
N ALA A 253 18.86 -16.36 3.57
CA ALA A 253 19.40 -16.05 4.88
C ALA A 253 19.97 -14.61 4.95
N GLU A 254 20.68 -14.19 3.90
CA GLU A 254 21.28 -12.85 3.83
C GLU A 254 20.24 -11.74 3.65
N ILE A 255 19.21 -11.97 2.83
CA ILE A 255 18.21 -10.94 2.53
C ILE A 255 17.11 -10.87 3.60
N SER A 256 16.62 -12.02 4.05
CA SER A 256 15.39 -12.12 4.85
C SER A 256 15.62 -12.65 6.27
N GLY A 257 16.87 -12.96 6.63
CA GLY A 257 17.22 -13.65 7.87
C GLY A 257 17.03 -15.17 7.77
N SER A 258 17.48 -15.87 8.82
CA SER A 258 17.44 -17.34 8.86
C SER A 258 16.01 -17.88 8.82
N VAL A 259 15.75 -18.78 7.87
CA VAL A 259 14.49 -19.51 7.70
C VAL A 259 14.77 -21.00 7.48
N THR A 260 14.02 -21.85 8.16
CA THR A 260 14.20 -23.31 8.15
C THR A 260 12.92 -24.01 7.70
N GLY A 261 13.02 -25.26 7.24
CA GLY A 261 11.86 -26.03 6.77
C GLY A 261 11.18 -25.47 5.51
N SER A 262 11.90 -24.66 4.71
CA SER A 262 11.37 -24.06 3.49
C SER A 262 11.33 -25.04 2.31
N SER A 263 10.35 -24.86 1.42
CA SER A 263 10.22 -25.68 0.21
C SER A 263 11.44 -25.53 -0.70
N ARG A 264 11.95 -24.31 -0.88
CA ARG A 264 13.11 -24.02 -1.74
C ARG A 264 14.37 -24.73 -1.28
N ASP A 265 14.72 -24.64 0.01
CA ASP A 265 15.92 -25.29 0.51
C ASP A 265 15.77 -26.81 0.48
N TRP A 266 14.56 -27.33 0.76
CA TRP A 266 14.26 -28.75 0.63
C TRP A 266 14.40 -29.25 -0.82
N VAL A 267 13.87 -28.50 -1.78
CA VAL A 267 13.97 -28.83 -3.21
C VAL A 267 15.44 -28.88 -3.67
N TYR A 268 16.24 -27.93 -3.21
CA TYR A 268 17.66 -27.89 -3.53
C TYR A 268 18.46 -29.01 -2.82
N GLY A 269 18.32 -29.11 -1.51
CA GLY A 269 19.13 -29.99 -0.66
C GLY A 269 18.70 -31.45 -0.64
N VAL A 270 17.41 -31.75 -0.82
CA VAL A 270 16.86 -33.11 -0.74
C VAL A 270 16.40 -33.63 -2.11
N ALA A 271 15.60 -32.84 -2.83
CA ALA A 271 15.12 -33.25 -4.17
C ALA A 271 16.19 -33.11 -5.27
N ASN A 272 17.36 -32.54 -4.94
CA ASN A 272 18.53 -32.39 -5.81
C ASN A 272 18.23 -31.59 -7.11
N ILE A 273 17.42 -30.53 -6.99
CA ILE A 273 17.10 -29.61 -8.08
C ILE A 273 17.97 -28.36 -7.93
N GLN A 274 18.97 -28.24 -8.79
CA GLN A 274 20.10 -27.30 -8.63
C GLN A 274 19.76 -25.83 -8.89
N LEU A 275 18.63 -25.54 -9.54
CA LEU A 275 18.11 -24.18 -9.73
C LEU A 275 16.77 -24.06 -9.00
N ALA A 276 16.80 -23.51 -7.79
CA ALA A 276 15.63 -23.34 -6.94
C ALA A 276 15.56 -21.89 -6.46
N TYR A 277 14.46 -21.21 -6.74
CA TYR A 277 14.27 -19.80 -6.37
C TYR A 277 12.93 -19.57 -5.70
N THR A 278 12.93 -18.62 -4.77
CA THR A 278 11.74 -17.95 -4.28
C THR A 278 11.68 -16.56 -4.91
N ILE A 279 10.57 -16.22 -5.56
CA ILE A 279 10.33 -14.89 -6.12
C ILE A 279 9.33 -14.18 -5.22
N GLU A 280 9.79 -13.16 -4.51
CA GLU A 280 8.97 -12.30 -3.67
C GLU A 280 8.49 -11.11 -4.49
N LEU A 281 7.21 -11.08 -4.85
CA LEU A 281 6.60 -10.04 -5.69
C LEU A 281 6.45 -8.71 -4.95
N ILE A 282 6.27 -7.61 -5.69
CA ILE A 282 6.06 -6.26 -5.14
C ILE A 282 4.60 -6.05 -4.71
N GLN A 283 4.38 -5.53 -3.51
CA GLN A 283 3.07 -5.04 -3.04
C GLN A 283 3.16 -3.57 -2.64
N ASN A 284 3.50 -2.71 -3.61
CA ASN A 284 3.57 -1.27 -3.40
C ASN A 284 2.68 -0.56 -4.44
N TYR A 285 1.51 -0.07 -3.99
CA TYR A 285 0.57 0.69 -4.83
C TYR A 285 1.26 1.84 -5.56
N LEU A 286 2.11 2.59 -4.85
CA LEU A 286 2.85 3.71 -5.42
C LEU A 286 3.85 3.21 -6.47
N GLY A 287 4.59 2.15 -6.15
CA GLY A 287 5.52 1.51 -7.10
C GLY A 287 4.84 1.11 -8.41
N ARG A 288 3.63 0.53 -8.34
CA ARG A 288 2.81 0.22 -9.53
C ARG A 288 2.47 1.48 -10.33
N LEU A 289 2.05 2.56 -9.68
CA LEU A 289 1.70 3.80 -10.37
C LEU A 289 2.90 4.44 -11.08
N ALA A 290 4.06 4.49 -10.42
CA ALA A 290 5.28 5.03 -11.01
C ALA A 290 5.73 4.25 -12.25
N VAL A 291 5.46 2.95 -12.28
CA VAL A 291 5.71 2.11 -13.46
C VAL A 291 4.67 2.35 -14.56
N ALA A 292 3.39 2.24 -14.22
CA ALA A 292 2.29 2.31 -15.19
C ALA A 292 2.13 3.70 -15.82
N HIS A 293 2.50 4.75 -15.09
CA HIS A 293 2.36 6.16 -15.48
C HIS A 293 3.68 6.90 -15.35
N SER A 294 4.79 6.29 -15.82
CA SER A 294 6.15 6.84 -15.67
C SER A 294 6.38 8.20 -16.34
N ASP A 295 5.51 8.60 -17.26
CA ASP A 295 5.47 9.92 -17.90
C ASP A 295 4.82 11.00 -17.01
N LEU A 296 4.04 10.60 -16.02
CA LEU A 296 3.29 11.48 -15.12
C LEU A 296 3.77 11.42 -13.66
N VAL A 297 4.20 10.23 -13.20
CA VAL A 297 4.44 9.91 -11.80
C VAL A 297 5.92 9.69 -11.55
N THR A 298 6.45 10.41 -10.56
CA THR A 298 7.80 10.16 -10.03
C THR A 298 7.70 9.88 -8.53
N ILE A 299 8.40 8.85 -8.06
CA ILE A 299 8.52 8.56 -6.64
C ILE A 299 9.93 8.94 -6.18
N GLU A 300 10.00 9.61 -5.04
CA GLU A 300 11.24 9.98 -4.39
C GLU A 300 11.23 9.53 -2.93
N ASN A 301 12.32 8.90 -2.50
CA ASN A 301 12.62 8.72 -1.09
C ASN A 301 13.29 10.01 -0.58
N TYR A 302 12.61 10.75 0.29
CA TYR A 302 13.06 12.06 0.76
C TYR A 302 13.72 12.02 2.15
N GLY A 303 13.84 10.84 2.75
CA GLY A 303 14.50 10.66 4.05
C GLY A 303 14.20 9.29 4.67
N SER A 304 14.56 9.13 5.94
CA SER A 304 14.24 7.92 6.70
C SER A 304 13.58 8.29 8.03
N SER A 305 12.60 7.50 8.44
CA SER A 305 12.01 7.57 9.78
C SER A 305 13.01 7.17 10.86
N TYR A 306 12.65 7.33 12.13
CA TYR A 306 13.50 6.94 13.25
C TYR A 306 13.90 5.45 13.22
N GLU A 307 12.98 4.55 12.89
CA GLU A 307 13.21 3.10 12.79
C GLU A 307 13.74 2.68 11.40
N GLY A 308 14.10 3.63 10.54
CA GLY A 308 14.78 3.37 9.27
C GLY A 308 13.88 3.05 8.08
N ARG A 309 12.56 3.30 8.17
CA ARG A 309 11.64 3.16 7.03
C ARG A 309 11.82 4.34 6.07
N ASN A 310 11.69 4.06 4.76
CA ASN A 310 11.78 5.10 3.74
C ASN A 310 10.61 6.08 3.85
N LEU A 311 10.92 7.38 3.79
CA LEU A 311 9.92 8.44 3.69
C LEU A 311 9.67 8.72 2.22
N THR A 312 8.47 8.42 1.74
CA THR A 312 8.16 8.42 0.30
C THR A 312 7.25 9.58 -0.07
N LEU A 313 7.63 10.33 -1.11
CA LEU A 313 6.77 11.32 -1.76
C LEU A 313 6.46 10.90 -3.20
N ILE A 314 5.30 11.33 -3.69
CA ILE A 314 4.86 11.16 -5.06
C ILE A 314 4.72 12.52 -5.71
N LYS A 315 5.38 12.70 -6.84
CA LYS A 315 5.18 13.85 -7.72
C LYS A 315 4.31 13.43 -8.89
N VAL A 316 3.24 14.17 -9.15
CA VAL A 316 2.39 14.04 -10.33
C VAL A 316 2.53 15.30 -11.18
N SER A 317 3.07 15.15 -12.39
CA SER A 317 3.39 16.26 -13.29
C SER A 317 3.47 15.79 -14.74
N THR A 318 2.88 16.55 -15.67
CA THR A 318 3.03 16.27 -17.11
C THR A 318 4.37 16.73 -17.70
N GLY A 319 5.26 17.34 -16.91
CA GLY A 319 6.59 17.81 -17.36
C GLY A 319 6.58 18.92 -18.43
N SER A 320 5.40 19.38 -18.86
CA SER A 320 5.21 20.23 -20.05
C SER A 320 5.71 21.67 -19.89
N THR A 321 5.83 22.18 -18.66
CA THR A 321 6.37 23.52 -18.37
C THR A 321 7.17 23.53 -17.07
N LYS A 322 8.34 24.21 -17.06
CA LYS A 322 9.27 24.17 -15.90
C LYS A 322 8.78 24.89 -14.63
N ASN A 323 7.68 25.65 -14.69
CA ASN A 323 7.29 26.61 -13.65
C ASN A 323 5.82 26.50 -13.17
N LYS A 324 5.16 25.35 -13.29
CA LYS A 324 3.78 25.21 -12.77
C LYS A 324 3.73 25.46 -11.26
N PRO A 325 2.71 26.15 -10.73
CA PRO A 325 2.49 26.19 -9.30
C PRO A 325 2.29 24.76 -8.76
N ILE A 326 2.76 24.52 -7.54
CA ILE A 326 2.63 23.22 -6.87
C ILE A 326 1.53 23.30 -5.81
N VAL A 327 0.62 22.32 -5.83
CA VAL A 327 -0.20 21.97 -4.67
C VAL A 327 0.52 20.85 -3.92
N PHE A 328 0.88 21.13 -2.67
CA PHE A 328 1.55 20.19 -1.80
C PHE A 328 0.54 19.61 -0.80
N VAL A 329 0.49 18.29 -0.71
CA VAL A 329 -0.41 17.55 0.17
C VAL A 329 0.42 16.61 1.03
N ASP A 330 0.17 16.58 2.34
CA ASP A 330 0.63 15.50 3.19
C ASP A 330 -0.46 14.94 4.09
N ALA A 331 -0.19 13.75 4.64
CA ALA A 331 -1.07 13.03 5.55
C ALA A 331 -0.30 12.10 6.49
N GLY A 332 -1.01 11.54 7.47
CA GLY A 332 -0.46 10.54 8.38
C GLY A 332 0.67 11.07 9.26
N ILE A 333 0.60 12.36 9.65
CA ILE A 333 1.50 12.94 10.66
C ILE A 333 1.22 12.29 12.03
N HIS A 334 -0.05 12.13 12.39
CA HIS A 334 -0.44 11.35 13.56
C HIS A 334 -0.87 9.95 13.15
N ALA A 335 -0.31 8.95 13.82
CA ALA A 335 -0.38 7.56 13.39
C ALA A 335 -1.81 6.97 13.40
N ARG A 336 -2.60 7.26 14.43
CA ARG A 336 -3.98 6.76 14.58
C ARG A 336 -4.99 7.28 13.56
N GLU A 337 -4.65 8.31 12.80
CA GLU A 337 -5.57 9.01 11.89
C GLU A 337 -5.62 8.31 10.52
N TRP A 338 -6.00 7.01 10.50
CA TRP A 338 -5.94 6.11 9.35
C TRP A 338 -6.69 6.57 8.10
N ILE A 339 -7.67 7.45 8.25
CA ILE A 339 -8.36 8.04 7.10
C ILE A 339 -7.49 9.01 6.30
N THR A 340 -6.47 9.61 6.93
CA THR A 340 -5.65 10.63 6.28
C THR A 340 -4.70 10.04 5.23
N PRO A 341 -3.98 8.92 5.45
CA PRO A 341 -3.24 8.28 4.37
C PRO A 341 -4.16 7.80 3.24
N ALA A 342 -5.35 7.30 3.57
CA ALA A 342 -6.35 6.91 2.58
C ALA A 342 -6.79 8.11 1.72
N GLN A 343 -7.02 9.28 2.32
CA GLN A 343 -7.33 10.53 1.60
C GLN A 343 -6.21 10.92 0.64
N ALA A 344 -4.95 10.91 1.10
CA ALA A 344 -3.81 11.28 0.26
C ALA A 344 -3.62 10.30 -0.90
N LEU A 345 -3.78 8.99 -0.67
CA LEU A 345 -3.75 7.99 -1.74
C LEU A 345 -4.92 8.15 -2.71
N TYR A 346 -6.11 8.53 -2.23
CA TYR A 346 -7.24 8.84 -3.10
C TYR A 346 -6.96 10.05 -3.98
N VAL A 347 -6.33 11.12 -3.45
CA VAL A 347 -5.86 12.24 -4.28
C VAL A 347 -4.94 11.74 -5.40
N VAL A 348 -3.97 10.88 -5.10
CA VAL A 348 -3.08 10.31 -6.14
C VAL A 348 -3.87 9.49 -7.16
N ASN A 349 -4.75 8.59 -6.72
CA ASN A 349 -5.59 7.79 -7.60
C ASN A 349 -6.40 8.68 -8.56
N GLN A 350 -7.02 9.74 -8.05
CA GLN A 350 -7.83 10.62 -8.88
C GLN A 350 -7.02 11.44 -9.88
N LEU A 351 -5.78 11.82 -9.56
CA LEU A 351 -4.91 12.56 -10.46
C LEU A 351 -4.29 11.69 -11.55
N VAL A 352 -4.07 10.40 -11.26
CA VAL A 352 -3.30 9.49 -12.12
C VAL A 352 -4.19 8.51 -12.90
N GLU A 353 -5.17 7.91 -12.22
CA GLU A 353 -5.96 6.80 -12.76
C GLU A 353 -7.37 7.22 -13.20
N ASN A 354 -7.90 8.34 -12.69
CA ASN A 354 -9.20 8.86 -13.11
C ASN A 354 -9.08 9.87 -14.27
N SER A 355 -9.37 9.40 -15.48
CA SER A 355 -9.28 10.21 -16.71
C SER A 355 -10.16 11.47 -16.72
N THR A 356 -11.22 11.52 -15.91
CA THR A 356 -12.08 12.71 -15.80
C THR A 356 -11.42 13.88 -15.08
N ASN A 357 -10.32 13.64 -14.37
CA ASN A 357 -9.60 14.64 -13.58
C ASN A 357 -8.20 14.96 -14.14
N ILE A 358 -7.85 14.46 -15.33
CA ILE A 358 -6.51 14.66 -15.91
C ILE A 358 -6.19 16.14 -16.18
N ASN A 359 -7.21 16.98 -16.35
CA ASN A 359 -7.05 18.43 -16.47
C ASN A 359 -6.44 19.08 -15.21
N LEU A 360 -6.51 18.43 -14.04
CA LEU A 360 -5.96 18.95 -12.79
C LEU A 360 -4.42 18.93 -12.75
N ILE A 361 -3.75 18.25 -13.68
CA ILE A 361 -2.28 18.18 -13.79
C ILE A 361 -1.72 18.98 -14.98
N ASP A 362 -2.59 19.54 -15.82
CA ASP A 362 -2.19 20.31 -17.00
C ASP A 362 -1.46 21.59 -16.63
N LYS A 363 -1.97 22.30 -15.61
CA LYS A 363 -1.50 23.64 -15.21
C LYS A 363 -0.95 23.71 -13.79
N VAL A 364 -1.08 22.64 -13.02
CA VAL A 364 -0.63 22.54 -11.62
C VAL A 364 0.15 21.24 -11.47
N ASP A 365 1.28 21.29 -10.79
CA ASP A 365 1.99 20.08 -10.36
C ASP A 365 1.55 19.71 -8.96
N TRP A 366 1.55 18.41 -8.65
CA TRP A 366 1.19 17.91 -7.33
C TRP A 366 2.39 17.21 -6.69
N ILE A 367 2.63 17.50 -5.41
CA ILE A 367 3.50 16.70 -4.56
C ILE A 367 2.65 16.18 -3.40
N VAL A 368 2.61 14.85 -3.25
CA VAL A 368 1.78 14.17 -2.25
C VAL A 368 2.68 13.28 -1.39
N ILE A 369 2.58 13.43 -0.06
CA ILE A 369 3.22 12.54 0.92
C ILE A 369 2.11 11.80 1.68
N PRO A 370 1.82 10.52 1.35
CA PRO A 370 0.69 9.83 1.95
C PRO A 370 0.87 9.49 3.42
N LEU A 371 2.13 9.36 3.87
CA LEU A 371 2.43 8.92 5.23
C LEU A 371 3.74 9.53 5.71
N ILE A 372 3.65 10.48 6.63
CA ILE A 372 4.83 11.12 7.25
C ILE A 372 5.37 10.29 8.41
N ASN A 373 4.51 9.62 9.18
CA ASN A 373 4.90 8.87 10.38
C ASN A 373 4.73 7.35 10.19
N PRO A 374 5.57 6.69 9.35
CA PRO A 374 5.40 5.27 9.06
C PRO A 374 5.66 4.38 10.28
N ASP A 375 6.51 4.80 11.21
CA ASP A 375 6.83 4.00 12.40
C ASP A 375 5.67 4.00 13.38
N GLY A 376 5.11 5.18 13.67
CA GLY A 376 3.91 5.29 14.48
C GLY A 376 2.74 4.56 13.82
N TYR A 377 2.58 4.72 12.50
CA TYR A 377 1.51 4.06 11.75
C TYR A 377 1.61 2.54 11.85
N GLU A 378 2.79 1.93 11.62
CA GLU A 378 2.99 0.49 11.82
C GLU A 378 2.70 0.05 13.26
N TYR A 379 3.06 0.87 14.24
CA TYR A 379 2.78 0.61 15.65
C TYR A 379 1.27 0.54 15.94
N THR A 380 0.44 1.27 15.19
CA THR A 380 -1.03 1.18 15.32
C THR A 380 -1.63 -0.13 14.84
N TYR A 381 -0.95 -0.84 13.94
CA TYR A 381 -1.39 -2.17 13.49
C TYR A 381 -0.90 -3.28 14.41
N THR A 382 0.26 -3.09 15.04
CA THR A 382 0.99 -4.17 15.70
C THR A 382 0.92 -4.14 17.22
N LYS A 383 0.66 -2.98 17.83
CA LYS A 383 0.75 -2.78 19.29
C LYS A 383 -0.37 -1.94 19.87
N ASP A 384 -0.57 -0.71 19.38
CA ASP A 384 -1.53 0.24 19.96
C ASP A 384 -2.22 1.07 18.88
N ARG A 385 -3.47 0.70 18.58
CA ARG A 385 -4.31 1.35 17.57
C ARG A 385 -4.46 2.86 17.77
N PHE A 386 -4.41 3.35 19.00
CA PHE A 386 -4.61 4.76 19.34
C PHE A 386 -3.29 5.53 19.51
N TRP A 387 -2.16 4.91 19.15
CA TRP A 387 -0.87 5.59 19.12
C TRP A 387 -0.88 6.77 18.15
N ARG A 388 -0.37 7.91 18.61
CA ARG A 388 -0.38 9.18 17.87
C ARG A 388 1.00 9.60 17.35
N LYS A 389 2.02 9.49 18.22
CA LYS A 389 3.35 10.09 18.09
C LYS A 389 4.28 9.31 17.13
N THR A 390 5.51 9.80 16.94
CA THR A 390 6.60 9.01 16.36
C THR A 390 6.97 7.80 17.23
N ARG A 391 7.99 7.05 16.84
CA ARG A 391 8.59 5.95 17.63
C ARG A 391 10.03 6.22 18.06
N SER A 392 10.44 7.49 18.10
CA SER A 392 11.75 7.87 18.64
C SER A 392 11.88 7.48 20.11
N LYS A 393 13.08 7.09 20.54
CA LYS A 393 13.33 6.69 21.93
C LYS A 393 13.45 7.92 22.84
N GLY A 394 12.54 8.00 23.80
CA GLY A 394 12.61 8.96 24.91
C GLY A 394 13.40 8.42 26.10
N LEU A 395 13.48 9.21 27.16
CA LEU A 395 14.05 8.79 28.45
C LEU A 395 13.06 7.94 29.25
N ILE A 396 11.78 8.32 29.23
CA ILE A 396 10.70 7.67 29.98
C ILE A 396 9.64 7.12 29.03
N CYS A 397 9.19 7.94 28.07
CA CYS A 397 8.14 7.59 27.13
C CYS A 397 8.61 7.79 25.69
N ASP A 398 8.34 6.82 24.82
CA ASP A 398 8.71 6.90 23.40
C ASP A 398 7.84 7.92 22.65
N GLY A 399 8.43 8.51 21.61
CA GLY A 399 7.75 9.28 20.57
C GLY A 399 7.51 10.75 20.89
N VAL A 400 7.44 11.54 19.83
CA VAL A 400 7.17 12.98 19.82
C VAL A 400 5.93 13.26 18.96
N ASP A 401 5.11 14.25 19.35
CA ASP A 401 4.08 14.79 18.46
C ASP A 401 4.76 15.58 17.34
N LEU A 402 4.79 15.00 16.14
CA LEU A 402 5.37 15.63 14.95
C LEU A 402 4.77 17.01 14.67
N ASN A 403 3.48 17.20 14.92
CA ASN A 403 2.79 18.47 14.69
C ASN A 403 2.93 19.45 15.86
N ARG A 404 3.89 19.21 16.76
CA ARG A 404 4.43 20.16 17.76
C ARG A 404 5.94 20.37 17.61
N ASN A 405 6.59 19.65 16.69
CA ASN A 405 8.05 19.59 16.60
C ASN A 405 8.68 20.61 15.63
N PHE A 406 7.89 21.33 14.84
CA PHE A 406 8.42 22.31 13.87
C PHE A 406 8.98 23.55 14.57
N ASN A 407 10.06 24.13 14.02
CA ASN A 407 10.71 25.32 14.58
C ASN A 407 9.94 26.63 14.31
N PHE A 408 8.68 26.71 14.74
CA PHE A 408 7.86 27.92 14.66
C PHE A 408 7.06 28.09 15.93
N HIS A 409 7.50 29.02 16.79
CA HIS A 409 7.01 29.18 18.17
C HIS A 409 7.03 27.86 18.96
N TRP A 410 8.03 27.01 18.70
CA TRP A 410 8.19 25.68 19.31
C TRP A 410 8.12 25.72 20.84
N ARG A 411 7.45 24.72 21.43
CA ARG A 411 7.10 24.68 22.88
C ARG A 411 6.32 25.90 23.39
N GLY A 412 5.63 26.61 22.49
CA GLY A 412 4.63 27.60 22.82
C GLY A 412 3.33 26.98 23.33
N LYS A 413 2.23 27.74 23.29
CA LYS A 413 0.92 27.27 23.76
C LYS A 413 0.45 26.04 22.96
N GLY A 414 -0.08 25.04 23.67
CA GLY A 414 -0.60 23.81 23.07
C GLY A 414 0.43 22.74 22.73
N ALA A 415 1.70 22.98 23.08
CA ALA A 415 2.80 22.02 23.01
C ALA A 415 3.24 21.66 24.43
N ASP A 416 3.51 20.37 24.69
CA ASP A 416 3.90 19.88 26.00
C ASP A 416 5.41 19.59 26.08
N ARG A 417 5.94 19.59 27.30
CA ARG A 417 7.32 19.23 27.63
C ARG A 417 7.42 17.84 28.28
N ASP A 418 6.31 17.28 28.73
CA ASP A 418 6.27 15.91 29.26
C ASP A 418 6.38 14.89 28.11
N GLU A 419 7.39 14.01 28.16
CA GLU A 419 7.60 12.95 27.17
C GLU A 419 6.41 11.99 27.07
N CYS A 420 5.65 11.82 28.15
CA CYS A 420 4.50 10.92 28.19
C CYS A 420 3.20 11.57 27.66
N SER A 421 3.23 12.88 27.37
CA SER A 421 2.10 13.60 26.78
C SER A 421 1.92 13.28 25.30
N ASP A 422 0.67 13.17 24.86
CA ASP A 422 0.29 13.06 23.45
C ASP A 422 0.67 14.30 22.63
N ALA A 423 0.91 15.44 23.30
CA ALA A 423 1.34 16.70 22.71
C ALA A 423 2.82 17.02 22.96
N TYR A 424 3.64 16.03 23.34
CA TYR A 424 5.06 16.22 23.60
C TYR A 424 5.78 16.80 22.37
N ALA A 425 6.38 17.98 22.50
CA ALA A 425 7.00 18.69 21.39
C ALA A 425 8.43 18.25 21.04
N GLY A 426 8.95 17.23 21.73
CA GLY A 426 10.30 16.73 21.55
C GLY A 426 11.35 17.52 22.35
N PRO A 427 12.60 17.03 22.41
CA PRO A 427 13.68 17.65 23.20
C PRO A 427 14.21 18.96 22.61
N ARG A 428 14.09 19.15 21.30
CA ARG A 428 14.48 20.35 20.53
C ARG A 428 13.56 20.47 19.30
N PRO A 429 13.41 21.66 18.68
CA PRO A 429 12.67 21.73 17.42
C PRO A 429 13.40 20.90 16.35
N PHE A 430 12.63 20.27 15.47
CA PHE A 430 13.12 19.33 14.47
C PHE A 430 14.00 18.23 15.10
N SER A 431 13.56 17.65 16.21
CA SER A 431 14.21 16.48 16.81
C SER A 431 13.94 15.22 16.00
N GLU A 432 12.77 15.14 15.36
CA GLU A 432 12.32 13.96 14.63
C GLU A 432 12.83 13.99 13.19
N SER A 433 13.36 12.87 12.69
CA SER A 433 13.90 12.79 11.33
C SER A 433 12.82 13.03 10.26
N GLU A 434 11.58 12.64 10.55
CA GLU A 434 10.41 12.85 9.71
C GLU A 434 10.09 14.35 9.57
N SER A 435 10.11 15.11 10.66
CA SER A 435 9.87 16.56 10.64
C SER A 435 10.99 17.33 9.93
N ILE A 436 12.25 16.90 10.11
CA ILE A 436 13.40 17.44 9.38
C ILE A 436 13.20 17.21 7.88
N ALA A 437 12.91 15.96 7.49
CA ALA A 437 12.76 15.57 6.09
C ALA A 437 11.62 16.34 5.41
N LEU A 438 10.45 16.45 6.06
CA LEU A 438 9.33 17.24 5.54
C LEU A 438 9.71 18.72 5.34
N SER A 439 10.39 19.33 6.33
CA SER A 439 10.82 20.73 6.24
C SER A 439 11.74 20.98 5.05
N GLN A 440 12.64 20.04 4.75
CA GLN A 440 13.58 20.14 3.63
C GLN A 440 12.86 20.05 2.29
N VAL A 441 11.87 19.17 2.15
CA VAL A 441 11.06 19.07 0.92
C VAL A 441 10.25 20.35 0.70
N LEU A 442 9.60 20.87 1.74
CA LEU A 442 8.84 22.12 1.66
C LEU A 442 9.74 23.30 1.25
N LEU A 443 10.94 23.43 1.83
CA LEU A 443 11.90 24.48 1.46
C LEU A 443 12.45 24.31 0.05
N ARG A 444 12.72 23.07 -0.38
CA ARG A 444 13.23 22.74 -1.72
C ARG A 444 12.29 23.21 -2.83
N HIS A 445 10.99 23.24 -2.55
CA HIS A 445 9.95 23.61 -3.51
C HIS A 445 9.19 24.90 -3.13
N ALA A 446 9.64 25.65 -2.13
CA ALA A 446 8.91 26.78 -1.56
C ALA A 446 8.61 27.88 -2.59
N ASP A 447 9.49 28.07 -3.57
CA ASP A 447 9.31 29.03 -4.67
C ASP A 447 8.11 28.70 -5.57
N ARG A 448 7.78 27.40 -5.67
CA ARG A 448 6.71 26.89 -6.53
C ARG A 448 5.47 26.43 -5.78
N ILE A 449 5.58 26.00 -4.52
CA ILE A 449 4.42 25.64 -3.70
C ILE A 449 3.57 26.89 -3.47
N LYS A 450 2.30 26.83 -3.90
CA LYS A 450 1.33 27.92 -3.71
C LYS A 450 0.25 27.55 -2.71
N LEU A 451 0.05 26.26 -2.47
CA LEU A 451 -0.88 25.75 -1.49
C LEU A 451 -0.26 24.55 -0.78
N TYR A 452 -0.28 24.59 0.56
CA TYR A 452 0.09 23.49 1.44
C TYR A 452 -1.16 23.00 2.19
N ILE A 453 -1.49 21.72 2.00
CA ILE A 453 -2.57 21.02 2.71
C ILE A 453 -1.96 19.89 3.53
N THR A 454 -2.27 19.86 4.82
CA THR A 454 -1.95 18.73 5.70
C THR A 454 -3.25 18.10 6.20
N PHE A 455 -3.46 16.82 5.91
CA PHE A 455 -4.65 16.07 6.33
C PHE A 455 -4.48 15.53 7.73
N HIS A 456 -5.49 15.80 8.55
CA HIS A 456 -5.64 15.33 9.91
C HIS A 456 -7.04 14.76 10.14
N ALA A 457 -7.24 14.09 11.27
CA ALA A 457 -8.57 13.72 11.75
C ALA A 457 -8.59 13.54 13.28
N PRO A 458 -9.73 13.72 13.96
CA PRO A 458 -10.99 14.19 13.44
C PRO A 458 -11.39 15.55 14.02
N LEU A 459 -11.88 16.47 13.18
CA LEU A 459 -12.60 17.70 13.62
C LEU A 459 -13.63 18.21 12.61
N GLN A 460 -13.71 17.66 11.40
CA GLN A 460 -14.57 18.17 10.32
C GLN A 460 -14.40 19.69 10.10
N SER A 461 -13.16 20.14 9.95
CA SER A 461 -12.79 21.56 9.97
C SER A 461 -11.65 21.90 9.01
N LEU A 462 -11.65 23.12 8.50
CA LEU A 462 -10.57 23.71 7.72
C LEU A 462 -9.85 24.75 8.59
N LEU A 463 -8.67 24.41 9.09
CA LEU A 463 -7.89 25.29 9.95
C LEU A 463 -6.80 25.98 9.12
N TYR A 464 -6.69 27.30 9.22
CA TYR A 464 -5.58 28.07 8.65
C TYR A 464 -4.73 28.73 9.76
N PRO A 465 -3.53 29.28 9.48
CA PRO A 465 -2.71 29.94 10.47
C PRO A 465 -3.43 31.10 11.19
N TYR A 466 -3.10 31.45 12.41
CA TYR A 466 -2.11 30.79 13.26
C TYR A 466 -2.76 29.88 14.30
N GLY A 467 -2.03 28.88 14.73
CA GLY A 467 -2.34 28.03 15.88
C GLY A 467 -1.54 28.38 17.13
N TYR A 468 -0.35 29.00 17.02
CA TYR A 468 0.44 29.36 18.20
C TYR A 468 -0.10 30.61 18.95
N THR A 469 -0.93 31.43 18.30
CA THR A 469 -1.42 32.73 18.78
C THR A 469 -2.84 33.00 18.32
N SER A 470 -3.57 33.86 19.04
CA SER A 470 -4.89 34.36 18.63
C SER A 470 -4.80 35.52 17.62
N GLN A 471 -3.59 35.98 17.29
CA GLN A 471 -3.40 36.96 16.22
C GLN A 471 -3.69 36.32 14.86
N LEU A 472 -4.41 37.05 14.02
CA LEU A 472 -4.75 36.61 12.67
C LEU A 472 -3.55 36.80 11.72
N PRO A 473 -3.39 35.93 10.69
CA PRO A 473 -2.36 36.10 9.67
C PRO A 473 -2.63 37.33 8.81
N VAL A 474 -1.59 37.85 8.15
CA VAL A 474 -1.70 39.09 7.35
C VAL A 474 -2.71 38.96 6.21
N ASN A 475 -2.79 37.78 5.60
CA ASN A 475 -3.75 37.45 4.53
C ASN A 475 -4.97 36.67 5.05
N ASN A 476 -5.41 36.94 6.29
CA ASN A 476 -6.55 36.27 6.91
C ASN A 476 -7.82 36.28 6.04
N GLU A 477 -8.16 37.42 5.44
CA GLU A 477 -9.35 37.55 4.59
C GLU A 477 -9.32 36.57 3.41
N GLU A 478 -8.16 36.43 2.76
CA GLU A 478 -7.98 35.48 1.66
C GLU A 478 -8.11 34.03 2.13
N LEU A 479 -7.48 33.71 3.27
CA LEU A 479 -7.51 32.36 3.82
C LEU A 479 -8.94 31.95 4.25
N LEU A 480 -9.67 32.88 4.87
CA LEU A 480 -11.04 32.65 5.29
C LEU A 480 -11.98 32.52 4.09
N ASP A 481 -11.91 33.44 3.11
CA ASP A 481 -12.75 33.38 1.89
C ASP A 481 -12.53 32.08 1.11
N LEU A 482 -11.29 31.69 0.87
CA LEU A 482 -10.98 30.44 0.18
C LEU A 482 -11.44 29.23 0.99
N GLY A 483 -11.24 29.21 2.31
CA GLY A 483 -11.72 28.14 3.17
C GLY A 483 -13.25 28.02 3.14
N LEU A 484 -13.98 29.14 3.17
CA LEU A 484 -15.45 29.15 3.08
C LEU A 484 -15.94 28.64 1.71
N LYS A 485 -15.25 28.98 0.62
CA LYS A 485 -15.55 28.42 -0.72
C LYS A 485 -15.39 26.91 -0.74
N VAL A 486 -14.33 26.38 -0.13
CA VAL A 486 -14.11 24.93 -0.01
C VAL A 486 -15.19 24.27 0.86
N ALA A 487 -15.54 24.87 2.00
CA ALA A 487 -16.62 24.37 2.86
C ALA A 487 -17.98 24.37 2.15
N LYS A 488 -18.28 25.40 1.33
CA LYS A 488 -19.46 25.43 0.45
C LYS A 488 -19.45 24.27 -0.56
N SER A 489 -18.30 23.96 -1.16
CA SER A 489 -18.15 22.81 -2.07
C SER A 489 -18.41 21.48 -1.36
N ILE A 490 -17.89 21.29 -0.14
CA ILE A 490 -18.19 20.09 0.66
C ILE A 490 -19.70 19.95 0.90
N TYR A 491 -20.33 21.04 1.34
CA TYR A 491 -21.77 21.06 1.59
C TYR A 491 -22.60 20.77 0.32
N ALA A 492 -22.12 21.20 -0.85
CA ALA A 492 -22.79 20.92 -2.11
C ALA A 492 -22.84 19.40 -2.41
N VAL A 493 -21.80 18.64 -2.03
CA VAL A 493 -21.67 17.20 -2.30
C VAL A 493 -22.58 16.37 -1.39
N ASN A 494 -22.37 16.34 -0.07
CA ASN A 494 -23.19 15.52 0.86
C ASN A 494 -23.81 16.29 2.02
N LYS A 495 -23.90 17.63 1.95
CA LYS A 495 -24.48 18.49 3.01
C LYS A 495 -23.71 18.48 4.34
N ASN A 496 -22.50 17.93 4.36
CA ASN A 496 -21.61 18.03 5.51
C ASN A 496 -21.17 19.48 5.74
N LYS A 497 -21.15 19.90 7.01
CA LYS A 497 -20.84 21.27 7.42
C LYS A 497 -19.44 21.33 8.02
N TYR A 498 -18.49 21.87 7.27
CA TYR A 498 -17.13 22.10 7.77
C TYR A 498 -17.01 23.48 8.38
N LYS A 499 -16.41 23.58 9.57
CA LYS A 499 -16.05 24.86 10.17
C LYS A 499 -14.78 25.40 9.51
N VAL A 500 -14.64 26.73 9.42
CA VAL A 500 -13.49 27.40 8.79
C VAL A 500 -12.98 28.50 9.69
N GLY A 501 -11.69 28.49 10.00
CA GLY A 501 -11.12 29.44 10.96
C GLY A 501 -9.67 29.16 11.30
N THR A 502 -9.11 29.94 12.21
CA THR A 502 -7.80 29.63 12.80
C THR A 502 -7.91 28.43 13.75
N SER A 503 -6.78 27.73 13.98
CA SER A 503 -6.73 26.63 14.96
C SER A 503 -7.18 27.09 16.36
N VAL A 504 -6.86 28.32 16.76
CA VAL A 504 -7.26 28.84 18.09
C VAL A 504 -8.76 29.12 18.17
N GLN A 505 -9.40 29.54 17.08
CA GLN A 505 -10.85 29.80 17.06
C GLN A 505 -11.68 28.52 17.09
N LEU A 506 -11.20 27.45 16.45
CA LEU A 506 -12.01 26.25 16.22
C LEU A 506 -11.62 25.04 17.09
N PHE A 507 -10.41 25.04 17.65
CA PHE A 507 -9.87 23.88 18.34
C PHE A 507 -9.06 24.25 19.58
N ALA A 508 -7.78 24.57 19.40
CA ALA A 508 -6.84 24.82 20.48
C ALA A 508 -5.60 25.53 19.96
N TYR A 509 -4.75 25.99 20.88
CA TYR A 509 -3.39 26.39 20.54
C TYR A 509 -2.59 25.17 20.03
N THR A 510 -1.80 25.37 18.98
CA THR A 510 -1.04 24.30 18.29
C THR A 510 0.35 24.79 17.85
N ALA A 511 1.11 25.35 18.80
CA ALA A 511 2.46 25.82 18.52
C ALA A 511 3.39 24.70 18.04
N GLY A 512 4.31 25.02 17.11
CA GLY A 512 5.19 24.03 16.47
C GLY A 512 4.50 23.14 15.42
N SER A 513 3.37 23.57 14.86
CA SER A 513 2.68 22.86 13.78
C SER A 513 3.31 23.06 12.41
N SER A 514 3.15 22.06 11.54
CA SER A 514 3.64 22.08 10.15
C SER A 514 3.01 23.22 9.35
N ARG A 515 1.70 23.43 9.50
CA ARG A 515 0.92 24.50 8.86
C ARG A 515 1.47 25.89 9.18
N ASP A 516 1.63 26.21 10.46
CA ASP A 516 2.11 27.53 10.86
C ASP A 516 3.58 27.73 10.42
N TRP A 517 4.41 26.68 10.45
CA TRP A 517 5.79 26.74 9.98
C TRP A 517 5.87 26.93 8.46
N ALA A 518 5.04 26.24 7.67
CA ALA A 518 4.97 26.38 6.22
C ALA A 518 4.58 27.82 5.83
N TYR A 519 3.62 28.40 6.53
CA TYR A 519 3.24 29.81 6.35
C TYR A 519 4.33 30.78 6.80
N GLY A 520 4.78 30.67 8.05
CA GLY A 520 5.65 31.64 8.70
C GLY A 520 7.11 31.60 8.24
N VAL A 521 7.63 30.41 7.93
CA VAL A 521 9.04 30.18 7.58
C VAL A 521 9.19 29.86 6.10
N ALA A 522 8.47 28.86 5.57
CA ALA A 522 8.58 28.49 4.15
C ALA A 522 7.87 29.48 3.20
N LYS A 523 7.15 30.48 3.74
CA LYS A 523 6.45 31.54 3.00
C LYS A 523 5.40 31.02 2.01
N ILE A 524 4.74 29.92 2.36
CA ILE A 524 3.62 29.36 1.61
C ILE A 524 2.33 30.03 2.11
N ASN A 525 1.89 31.07 1.41
CA ASN A 525 0.81 31.95 1.88
C ASN A 525 -0.57 31.29 1.97
N LEU A 526 -0.83 30.22 1.22
CA LEU A 526 -2.02 29.38 1.39
C LEU A 526 -1.63 28.11 2.11
N SER A 527 -1.93 28.03 3.40
CA SER A 527 -1.58 26.89 4.23
C SER A 527 -2.79 26.47 5.05
N TYR A 528 -3.19 25.20 4.94
CA TYR A 528 -4.38 24.66 5.59
C TYR A 528 -4.08 23.32 6.24
N THR A 529 -4.64 23.13 7.42
CA THR A 529 -4.90 21.81 8.00
C THR A 529 -6.35 21.45 7.67
N VAL A 530 -6.55 20.29 7.05
CA VAL A 530 -7.88 19.75 6.76
C VAL A 530 -8.15 18.61 7.71
N GLU A 531 -9.08 18.82 8.63
CA GLU A 531 -9.51 17.83 9.60
C GLU A 531 -10.72 17.08 9.05
N LEU A 532 -10.54 15.81 8.71
CA LEU A 532 -11.58 14.90 8.23
C LEU A 532 -12.59 14.59 9.35
N PRO A 533 -13.78 14.03 9.03
CA PRO A 533 -14.84 13.89 10.01
C PRO A 533 -14.59 12.73 10.98
N PRO A 534 -15.05 12.82 12.24
CA PRO A 534 -15.06 11.68 13.15
C PRO A 534 -16.06 10.62 12.68
N TYR A 535 -15.82 9.35 13.04
CA TYR A 535 -16.84 8.31 12.92
C TYR A 535 -17.66 8.20 14.22
N PRO A 536 -19.01 8.20 14.16
CA PRO A 536 -19.85 8.21 15.36
C PRO A 536 -19.62 7.06 16.36
N ALA A 537 -19.21 5.88 15.89
CA ALA A 537 -18.98 4.73 16.77
C ALA A 537 -17.57 4.66 17.37
N SER A 538 -16.58 5.27 16.72
CA SER A 538 -15.19 5.36 17.18
C SER A 538 -14.48 6.40 16.35
N GLU A 539 -14.15 7.56 16.95
CA GLU A 539 -13.77 8.79 16.24
C GLU A 539 -12.64 8.61 15.21
N TYR A 540 -11.73 7.67 15.45
CA TYR A 540 -10.57 7.37 14.58
C TYR A 540 -10.73 6.11 13.73
N GLU A 541 -11.75 5.28 13.96
CA GLU A 541 -11.95 3.98 13.33
C GLU A 541 -13.13 4.01 12.37
N ILE A 542 -12.95 4.70 11.24
CA ILE A 542 -13.90 4.68 10.13
C ILE A 542 -13.92 3.28 9.50
N PRO A 543 -15.08 2.61 9.39
CA PRO A 543 -15.18 1.31 8.74
C PRO A 543 -14.75 1.36 7.27
N PRO A 544 -14.11 0.31 6.74
CA PRO A 544 -13.61 0.28 5.36
C PRO A 544 -14.65 0.70 4.30
N GLU A 545 -15.90 0.28 4.47
CA GLU A 545 -17.01 0.60 3.56
C GLU A 545 -17.42 2.08 3.55
N LYS A 546 -16.97 2.87 4.53
CA LYS A 546 -17.23 4.32 4.62
C LYS A 546 -16.07 5.16 4.11
N ILE A 547 -14.87 4.60 3.96
CA ILE A 547 -13.68 5.32 3.51
C ILE A 547 -13.96 6.06 2.20
N LEU A 548 -14.50 5.36 1.18
CA LEU A 548 -14.74 5.95 -0.13
C LEU A 548 -15.66 7.18 -0.07
N SER A 549 -16.73 7.14 0.73
CA SER A 549 -17.64 8.28 0.87
C SER A 549 -16.97 9.52 1.45
N VAL A 550 -16.07 9.32 2.42
CA VAL A 550 -15.32 10.42 3.07
C VAL A 550 -14.28 10.97 2.10
N VAL A 551 -13.50 10.10 1.45
CA VAL A 551 -12.38 10.58 0.63
C VAL A 551 -12.82 11.20 -0.69
N ALA A 552 -13.90 10.69 -1.28
CA ALA A 552 -14.49 11.24 -2.49
C ALA A 552 -15.10 12.64 -2.26
N GLU A 553 -15.82 12.84 -1.15
CA GLU A 553 -16.34 14.16 -0.77
C GLU A 553 -15.24 15.19 -0.65
N MET A 554 -14.21 14.87 0.13
CA MET A 554 -13.11 15.80 0.36
C MET A 554 -12.33 16.07 -0.93
N PHE A 555 -12.18 15.09 -1.81
CA PHE A 555 -11.53 15.32 -3.11
C PHE A 555 -12.26 16.33 -3.99
N GLU A 556 -13.60 16.27 -4.05
CA GLU A 556 -14.37 17.29 -4.78
C GLU A 556 -14.14 18.69 -4.20
N ALA A 557 -13.96 18.81 -2.88
CA ALA A 557 -13.62 20.08 -2.25
C ALA A 557 -12.19 20.55 -2.54
N ILE A 558 -11.23 19.63 -2.63
CA ILE A 558 -9.84 19.91 -3.04
C ILE A 558 -9.78 20.52 -4.45
N LYS A 559 -10.74 20.20 -5.34
CA LYS A 559 -10.81 20.83 -6.67
C LYS A 559 -11.01 22.35 -6.58
N THR A 560 -11.71 22.86 -5.57
CA THR A 560 -11.89 24.30 -5.34
C THR A 560 -10.57 24.97 -4.96
N PHE A 561 -9.78 24.32 -4.10
CA PHE A 561 -8.42 24.74 -3.79
C PHE A 561 -7.53 24.76 -5.05
N HIS A 562 -7.55 23.67 -5.82
CA HIS A 562 -6.81 23.58 -7.09
C HIS A 562 -7.19 24.70 -8.05
N GLN A 563 -8.49 24.93 -8.25
CA GLN A 563 -8.99 25.95 -9.17
C GLN A 563 -8.51 27.35 -8.76
N TYR A 564 -8.54 27.67 -7.47
CA TYR A 564 -8.00 28.93 -6.95
C TYR A 564 -6.52 29.08 -7.26
N VAL A 565 -5.71 28.04 -7.02
CA VAL A 565 -4.27 28.05 -7.31
C VAL A 565 -4.00 28.23 -8.80
N GLN A 566 -4.74 27.51 -9.65
CA GLN A 566 -4.64 27.62 -11.10
C GLN A 566 -4.97 29.04 -11.57
N ASP A 567 -6.09 29.60 -11.14
CA ASP A 567 -6.53 30.92 -11.60
C ASP A 567 -5.61 32.04 -11.12
N LYS A 568 -5.18 31.98 -9.85
CA LYS A 568 -4.35 33.04 -9.27
C LYS A 568 -2.90 32.96 -9.75
N PHE A 569 -2.30 31.78 -9.75
CA PHE A 569 -0.85 31.67 -9.91
C PHE A 569 -0.43 31.22 -11.30
N TYR A 570 -1.17 30.35 -11.98
CA TYR A 570 -0.79 29.93 -13.33
C TYR A 570 -0.94 31.08 -14.35
N LYS A 571 -2.04 31.84 -14.29
CA LYS A 571 -2.29 32.98 -15.20
C LYS A 571 -1.32 34.15 -14.97
N TRP A 572 -0.82 34.34 -13.75
CA TRP A 572 0.17 35.38 -13.45
C TRP A 572 1.52 35.15 -14.15
N PHE A 573 1.89 33.88 -14.40
CA PHE A 573 3.07 33.53 -15.21
C PHE A 573 2.86 33.76 -16.72
N SER A 574 1.68 34.21 -17.17
CA SER A 574 1.35 34.46 -18.59
C SER A 574 1.24 35.93 -19.03
N GLY A 575 1.66 36.90 -18.21
CA GLY A 575 1.85 38.31 -18.64
C GLY A 575 0.81 39.34 -18.15
N PRO A 576 1.04 40.65 -18.37
CA PRO A 576 0.46 41.74 -17.59
C PRO A 576 -0.88 42.22 -18.17
N GLN A 577 -1.99 41.54 -17.86
CA GLN A 577 -3.31 41.99 -18.33
C GLN A 577 -4.46 41.59 -17.41
N TYR A 578 -4.37 41.91 -16.11
CA TYR A 578 -5.47 41.60 -15.18
C TYR A 578 -5.63 42.60 -14.03
N ARG A 579 -5.75 43.88 -14.34
CA ARG A 579 -6.16 44.90 -13.35
C ARG A 579 -7.65 45.25 -13.41
N GLN A 580 -8.43 44.64 -14.31
CA GLN A 580 -9.78 45.13 -14.64
C GLN A 580 -10.93 44.20 -14.26
N THR A 581 -10.64 42.97 -13.82
CA THR A 581 -11.69 41.92 -13.72
C THR A 581 -12.04 41.51 -12.28
N MET A 582 -11.31 42.00 -11.28
CA MET A 582 -11.60 41.73 -9.86
C MET A 582 -12.69 42.64 -9.28
N GLU A 583 -13.02 43.75 -9.94
CA GLU A 583 -14.10 44.65 -9.49
C GLU A 583 -15.50 44.14 -9.86
N GLU A 584 -15.64 43.15 -10.75
CA GLU A 584 -16.94 42.66 -11.23
C GLU A 584 -17.43 41.37 -10.54
N ILE A 585 -16.60 40.71 -9.72
CA ILE A 585 -16.97 39.44 -9.05
C ILE A 585 -17.42 39.65 -7.57
N LEU A 586 -17.23 40.85 -7.01
CA LEU A 586 -17.57 41.15 -5.61
C LEU A 586 -18.94 41.81 -5.43
N ALA A 587 -19.99 41.17 -5.93
CA ALA A 587 -21.36 41.62 -5.64
C ALA A 587 -22.36 40.46 -5.52
N THR A 588 -22.37 39.79 -4.37
CA THR A 588 -23.62 39.47 -3.65
C THR A 588 -23.35 39.50 -2.14
N LYS A 589 -23.88 40.52 -1.46
CA LYS A 589 -23.76 40.72 0.00
C LYS A 589 -24.60 39.72 0.81
N ASP A 590 -25.50 38.99 0.17
CA ASP A 590 -26.53 38.20 0.85
C ASP A 590 -26.04 36.84 1.37
N ASP A 591 -25.02 36.24 0.75
CA ASP A 591 -24.42 34.96 1.20
C ASP A 591 -23.51 35.13 2.43
N VAL A 592 -23.01 36.33 2.67
CA VAL A 592 -22.05 36.62 3.76
C VAL A 592 -22.77 36.68 5.10
N GLN A 593 -23.98 37.23 5.16
CA GLN A 593 -24.76 37.38 6.40
C GLN A 593 -25.30 36.05 6.97
N GLU A 594 -25.60 35.08 6.11
CA GLU A 594 -26.08 33.76 6.56
C GLU A 594 -24.92 32.89 7.11
N ILE A 595 -23.70 33.16 6.67
CA ILE A 595 -22.47 32.48 7.13
C ILE A 595 -21.87 33.17 8.36
N GLU A 596 -21.94 34.50 8.47
CA GLU A 596 -21.59 35.22 9.71
C GLU A 596 -22.47 34.77 10.90
N LYS A 597 -23.72 34.33 10.65
CA LYS A 597 -24.57 33.68 11.66
C LYS A 597 -24.10 32.28 12.08
N LEU A 598 -23.38 31.55 11.23
CA LEU A 598 -22.78 30.24 11.57
C LEU A 598 -21.45 30.37 12.31
N VAL A 599 -20.79 31.54 12.21
CA VAL A 599 -19.54 31.86 12.92
C VAL A 599 -19.79 32.51 14.29
N SER A 600 -21.01 33.01 14.55
CA SER A 600 -21.34 33.76 15.78
C SER A 600 -22.29 33.07 16.76
N SER A 601 -22.64 31.79 16.56
CA SER A 601 -23.32 31.03 17.62
C SER A 601 -22.32 30.65 18.71
N ASP A 602 -22.12 31.59 19.64
CA ASP A 602 -21.71 31.31 21.02
C ASP A 602 -22.74 30.33 21.63
N ASP A 603 -22.53 29.01 21.47
CA ASP A 603 -23.08 28.04 22.41
C ASP A 603 -22.19 28.07 23.66
N LYS A 604 -22.40 29.11 24.47
CA LYS A 604 -22.09 29.11 25.90
C LYS A 604 -23.26 28.47 26.65
N GLU A 605 -23.25 27.15 26.76
CA GLU A 605 -23.93 26.39 27.83
C GLU A 605 -23.00 25.19 28.12
N SER A 606 -22.11 25.27 29.13
CA SER A 606 -22.32 24.80 30.51
C SER A 606 -23.14 23.49 30.61
N ASP A 607 -22.47 22.34 30.66
CA ASP A 607 -22.28 21.57 31.91
C ASP A 607 -21.67 20.18 31.66
N TYR A 608 -20.73 19.83 32.55
CA TYR A 608 -19.96 18.58 32.78
C TYR A 608 -18.73 18.29 31.92
#